data_AF-A0AAE9Y4H9-F1
#
_entry.id   AF-A0AAE9Y4H9-F1
#
_cell.length_a   1.000
_cell.length_b   1.000
_cell.length_c   1.000
_cell.angle_alpha   90.00
_cell.angle_beta   90.00
_cell.angle_gamma   90.00
#
_symmetry.space_group_name_H-M   'P 1'
#
loop_
_entity.id
_entity.type
_entity.pdbx_description
1 polymer ?
#
loop_
_entity_poly.entity_id
_entity_poly.type
_entity_poly.pdbx_seq_one_letter_code
_entity_poly.pdbx_strand_id
1 'polypeptide(L)'
;MTDVAAAPEEAETAPSGPPLVLLALAGVCVAAGAGLLLVGTFAANVAGYLVASLLTIVLVGVYRRVDLIRRLSPGYRPAPAARRVVPVLLVAAFVVAGVHVWAIATEVAS
;
A
#
# COMPACT_ATOMS: atom_id res chain seq x y z
N MET A 1 -1.88 -36.88 45.21
CA MET A 1 -1.31 -36.55 43.88
C MET A 1 -2.26 -35.57 43.22
N THR A 2 -2.04 -34.28 43.46
CA THR A 2 -2.77 -33.19 42.80
C THR A 2 -2.11 -32.94 41.46
N ASP A 3 -2.80 -33.34 40.40
CA ASP A 3 -2.45 -33.06 39.01
C ASP A 3 -2.65 -31.55 38.79
N VAL A 4 -1.57 -30.78 38.90
CA VAL A 4 -1.57 -29.35 38.57
C VAL A 4 -1.63 -29.28 37.05
N ALA A 5 -2.84 -29.15 36.52
CA ALA A 5 -3.07 -28.83 35.12
C ALA A 5 -2.24 -27.59 34.78
N ALA A 6 -1.18 -27.79 33.98
CA ALA A 6 -0.34 -26.72 33.50
C ALA A 6 -1.23 -25.70 32.78
N ALA A 7 -1.20 -24.45 33.23
CA ALA A 7 -1.84 -23.35 32.52
C ALA A 7 -1.31 -23.33 31.08
N PRO A 8 -2.15 -23.11 30.06
CA PRO A 8 -1.67 -22.97 28.69
C PRO A 8 -0.61 -21.87 28.67
N GLU A 9 0.60 -22.19 28.20
CA GLU A 9 1.61 -21.17 27.91
C GLU A 9 0.93 -20.10 27.05
N GLU A 10 0.80 -18.89 27.60
CA GLU A 10 0.38 -17.73 26.83
C GLU A 10 1.38 -17.61 25.69
N ALA A 11 0.99 -18.07 24.49
CA ALA A 11 1.83 -17.99 23.31
C ALA A 11 2.24 -16.52 23.16
N GLU A 12 3.52 -16.25 23.45
CA GLU A 12 4.10 -14.92 23.49
C GLU A 12 3.73 -14.23 22.17
N THR A 13 2.81 -13.27 22.25
CA THR A 13 2.23 -12.66 21.05
C THR A 13 3.31 -11.78 20.46
N ALA A 14 4.04 -12.31 19.48
CA ALA A 14 5.13 -11.62 18.82
C ALA A 14 4.68 -10.19 18.44
N PRO A 15 5.48 -9.15 18.75
CA PRO A 15 5.06 -7.77 18.56
C PRO A 15 4.68 -7.51 17.10
N SER A 16 3.42 -7.11 16.88
CA SER A 16 2.89 -6.87 15.53
C SER A 16 3.04 -5.39 15.17
N GLY A 17 3.90 -5.10 14.18
CA GLY A 17 4.05 -3.76 13.62
C GLY A 17 3.05 -3.48 12.49
N PRO A 18 3.03 -2.25 11.94
CA PRO A 18 2.27 -1.93 10.74
C PRO A 18 2.70 -2.84 9.57
N PRO A 19 1.79 -3.18 8.63
CA PRO A 19 2.08 -4.09 7.53
C PRO A 19 2.89 -3.39 6.42
N LEU A 20 4.17 -3.13 6.67
CA LEU A 20 5.06 -2.36 5.80
C LEU A 20 5.20 -2.94 4.38
N VAL A 21 5.05 -4.25 4.22
CA VAL A 21 5.05 -4.91 2.91
C VAL A 21 3.98 -4.32 1.97
N LEU A 22 2.80 -3.98 2.50
CA LEU A 22 1.73 -3.38 1.69
C LEU A 22 2.09 -1.96 1.23
N LEU A 23 2.79 -1.18 2.07
CA LEU A 23 3.30 0.14 1.67
C LEU A 23 4.44 0.03 0.65
N ALA A 24 5.33 -0.94 0.81
CA ALA A 24 6.40 -1.19 -0.15
C ALA A 24 5.83 -1.57 -1.52
N LEU A 25 4.84 -2.48 -1.56
CA LEU A 25 4.13 -2.84 -2.79
C LEU A 25 3.41 -1.64 -3.41
N ALA A 26 2.77 -0.80 -2.60
CA ALA A 26 2.15 0.42 -3.10
C ALA A 26 3.20 1.35 -3.73
N GLY A 27 4.38 1.50 -3.10
CA GLY A 27 5.49 2.27 -3.65
C GLY A 27 6.00 1.70 -4.98
N VAL A 28 6.12 0.38 -5.10
CA VAL A 28 6.46 -0.31 -6.35
C VAL A 28 5.42 -0.04 -7.43
N CYS A 29 4.12 -0.02 -7.10
CA CYS A 29 3.06 0.30 -8.06
C CYS A 29 3.20 1.73 -8.60
N VAL A 30 3.46 2.71 -7.73
CA VAL A 30 3.69 4.10 -8.17
C VAL A 30 4.92 4.20 -9.07
N ALA A 31 6.03 3.55 -8.69
CA ALA A 31 7.25 3.54 -9.49
C ALA A 31 7.06 2.84 -10.85
N ALA A 32 6.33 1.73 -10.88
CA ALA A 32 6.00 1.00 -12.10
C ALA A 32 5.10 1.85 -13.03
N GLY A 33 4.08 2.52 -12.48
CA GLY A 33 3.26 3.47 -13.23
C GLY A 33 4.10 4.59 -13.83
N ALA A 34 4.97 5.21 -13.05
CA ALA A 34 5.89 6.24 -13.54
C ALA A 34 6.82 5.71 -14.65
N GLY A 35 7.33 4.47 -14.51
CA GLY A 35 8.13 3.82 -15.55
C GLY A 35 7.36 3.58 -16.85
N LEU A 36 6.06 3.26 -16.77
CA LEU A 36 5.21 3.05 -17.96
C LEU A 36 5.02 4.33 -18.79
N LEU A 37 5.18 5.52 -18.20
CA LEU A 37 5.17 6.78 -18.97
C LEU A 37 6.28 6.81 -20.02
N LEU A 38 7.41 6.15 -19.78
CA LEU A 38 8.54 6.10 -20.72
C LEU A 38 8.27 5.26 -21.96
N VAL A 39 7.26 4.39 -21.91
CA VAL A 39 6.86 3.53 -23.04
C VAL A 39 6.07 4.33 -24.07
N GLY A 40 5.26 5.30 -23.64
CA GLY A 40 4.59 6.25 -24.53
C GLY A 40 3.50 5.66 -25.45
N THR A 41 2.95 4.49 -25.15
CA THR A 41 1.84 3.89 -25.92
C THR A 41 0.51 4.06 -25.18
N PHE A 42 -0.60 4.12 -25.91
CA PHE A 42 -1.95 4.13 -25.34
C PHE A 42 -2.15 3.06 -24.25
N ALA A 43 -1.80 1.82 -24.57
CA ALA A 43 -1.96 0.68 -23.68
C ALA A 43 -1.10 0.82 -22.41
N ALA A 44 0.13 1.30 -22.54
CA ALA A 44 0.99 1.58 -21.39
C ALA A 44 0.43 2.70 -20.52
N ASN A 45 -0.17 3.73 -21.12
CA ASN A 45 -0.81 4.82 -20.39
C ASN A 45 -2.05 4.36 -19.61
N VAL A 46 -2.91 3.53 -20.23
CA VAL A 46 -4.06 2.93 -19.54
C VAL A 46 -3.60 2.01 -18.40
N ALA A 47 -2.62 1.14 -18.65
CA ALA A 47 -2.08 0.25 -17.63
C ALA A 47 -1.44 1.04 -16.48
N GLY A 48 -0.64 2.05 -16.80
CA GLY A 48 0.01 2.91 -15.82
C GLY A 48 -0.98 3.71 -14.99
N TYR A 49 -2.06 4.23 -15.59
CA TYR A 49 -3.17 4.84 -14.86
C TYR A 49 -3.79 3.87 -13.85
N LEU A 50 -4.14 2.65 -14.26
CA LEU A 50 -4.76 1.65 -13.39
C LEU A 50 -3.83 1.21 -12.26
N VAL A 51 -2.55 0.98 -12.55
CA VAL A 51 -1.55 0.57 -11.56
C VAL A 51 -1.27 1.71 -10.57
N ALA A 52 -1.01 2.93 -11.06
CA ALA A 52 -0.69 4.07 -10.21
C ALA A 52 -1.88 4.50 -9.34
N SER A 53 -3.11 4.50 -9.88
CA SER A 53 -4.31 4.91 -9.14
C SER A 53 -4.94 3.75 -8.37
N LEU A 54 -5.64 2.84 -9.07
CA LEU A 54 -6.51 1.84 -8.47
C LEU A 54 -5.74 0.88 -7.57
N LEU A 55 -4.65 0.29 -8.08
CA LEU A 55 -3.89 -0.71 -7.31
C LEU A 55 -3.22 -0.09 -6.08
N THR A 56 -2.63 1.12 -6.22
CA THR A 56 -2.04 1.85 -5.09
C THR A 56 -3.09 2.19 -4.03
N ILE A 57 -4.27 2.70 -4.43
CA ILE A 57 -5.36 3.03 -3.50
C ILE A 57 -5.82 1.79 -2.74
N VAL A 58 -6.01 0.66 -3.42
CA VAL A 58 -6.40 -0.61 -2.80
C VAL A 58 -5.34 -1.06 -1.79
N LEU A 59 -4.06 -1.07 -2.16
CA LEU A 59 -2.97 -1.47 -1.26
C LEU A 59 -2.89 -0.58 -0.01
N VAL A 60 -3.02 0.74 -0.17
CA VAL A 60 -3.05 1.69 0.96
C VAL A 60 -4.31 1.48 1.83
N GLY A 61 -5.45 1.18 1.22
CA GLY A 61 -6.69 0.85 1.93
C GLY A 61 -6.56 -0.43 2.76
N VAL A 62 -6.01 -1.49 2.17
CA VAL A 62 -5.74 -2.76 2.86
C VAL A 62 -4.70 -2.54 3.97
N TYR A 63 -3.64 -1.76 3.71
CA TYR A 63 -2.67 -1.37 4.74
C TYR A 63 -3.36 -0.72 5.94
N ARG A 64 -4.22 0.28 5.72
CA ARG A 64 -4.95 0.97 6.79
C ARG A 64 -5.86 0.03 7.56
N ARG A 65 -6.61 -0.83 6.86
CA ARG A 65 -7.49 -1.81 7.49
C ARG A 65 -6.72 -2.78 8.39
N VAL A 66 -5.62 -3.35 7.88
CA VAL A 66 -4.79 -4.30 8.64
C VAL A 66 -4.08 -3.59 9.80
N ASP A 67 -3.56 -2.38 9.61
CA ASP A 67 -2.94 -1.59 10.68
C ASP A 67 -3.93 -1.28 11.81
N LEU A 68 -5.18 -0.91 11.47
CA LEU A 68 -6.24 -0.67 12.46
C LEU A 68 -6.57 -1.94 13.26
N ILE A 69 -6.62 -3.10 12.62
CA ILE A 69 -6.84 -4.38 13.31
C ILE A 69 -5.67 -4.70 14.26
N ARG A 70 -4.42 -4.52 13.80
CA ARG A 70 -3.22 -4.80 14.61
C ARG A 70 -3.07 -3.87 15.81
N ARG A 71 -3.54 -2.63 15.72
CA ARG A 71 -3.54 -1.66 16.85
C ARG A 71 -4.34 -2.12 18.06
N LEU A 72 -5.28 -3.06 17.87
CA LEU A 72 -6.06 -3.63 18.96
C LEU A 72 -5.28 -4.70 19.74
N SER A 73 -4.13 -5.16 19.22
CA SER A 73 -3.30 -6.17 19.87
C SER A 73 -2.40 -5.57 20.96
N PRO A 74 -2.25 -6.23 22.13
CA PRO A 74 -1.42 -5.74 23.25
C PRO A 74 0.06 -5.51 22.89
N GLY A 75 0.59 -6.26 21.92
CA GLY A 75 1.98 -6.17 21.46
C GLY A 75 2.22 -5.17 20.32
N TYR A 76 1.26 -4.31 19.98
CA TYR A 76 1.40 -3.42 18.82
C TYR A 76 2.47 -2.35 19.03
N ARG A 77 3.42 -2.26 18.09
CA ARG A 77 4.45 -1.21 18.07
C ARG A 77 4.21 -0.24 16.91
N PRO A 78 3.88 1.04 17.19
CA PRO A 78 3.63 2.02 16.14
C PRO A 78 4.91 2.39 15.38
N ALA A 79 4.82 2.53 14.05
CA ALA A 79 5.88 3.10 13.23
C ALA A 79 5.51 4.53 12.78
N PRO A 80 6.09 5.59 13.39
CA PRO A 80 5.70 6.98 13.09
C PRO A 80 6.00 7.39 11.64
N ALA A 81 7.05 6.81 11.05
CA ALA A 81 7.41 7.04 9.65
C ALA A 81 6.30 6.62 8.68
N ALA A 82 5.63 5.48 8.96
CA ALA A 82 4.57 4.96 8.09
C ALA A 82 3.37 5.93 7.97
N ARG A 83 3.10 6.73 9.02
CA ARG A 83 2.04 7.75 9.00
C ARG A 83 2.33 8.89 8.01
N ARG A 84 3.62 9.22 7.79
CA ARG A 84 4.04 10.26 6.84
C ARG A 84 4.16 9.74 5.41
N VAL A 85 4.55 8.47 5.25
CA VAL A 85 4.74 7.87 3.92
C VAL A 85 3.41 7.75 3.17
N VAL A 86 2.33 7.33 3.82
CA VAL A 86 1.01 7.16 3.19
C VAL A 86 0.53 8.37 2.37
N PRO A 87 0.43 9.60 2.94
CA PRO A 87 -0.02 10.75 2.16
C PRO A 87 0.94 11.10 1.02
N VAL A 88 2.26 11.00 1.23
CA VAL A 88 3.26 11.24 0.16
C VAL A 88 3.04 10.28 -1.00
N LEU A 89 2.80 9.01 -0.69
CA LEU A 89 2.62 7.95 -1.68
C LEU A 89 1.30 8.14 -2.47
N LEU A 90 0.23 8.58 -1.79
CA LEU A 90 -1.04 8.91 -2.44
C LEU A 90 -0.95 10.14 -3.34
N VAL A 91 -0.20 11.18 -2.93
CA VAL A 91 0.03 12.36 -3.77
C VAL A 91 0.85 11.98 -5.00
N ALA A 92 1.92 11.21 -4.83
CA ALA A 92 2.73 10.73 -5.95
C ALA A 92 1.90 9.89 -6.92
N ALA A 93 1.08 8.97 -6.42
CA ALA A 93 0.14 8.18 -7.20
C ALA A 93 -0.84 9.04 -8.01
N PHE A 94 -1.41 10.07 -7.38
CA PHE A 94 -2.34 11.00 -8.02
C PHE A 94 -1.66 11.77 -9.16
N VAL A 95 -0.45 12.28 -8.95
CA VAL A 95 0.32 12.99 -9.98
C VAL A 95 0.60 12.07 -11.16
N VAL A 96 1.14 10.88 -10.92
CA VAL A 96 1.46 9.91 -11.99
C VAL A 96 0.20 9.51 -12.77
N ALA A 97 -0.91 9.24 -12.08
CA ALA A 97 -2.18 8.93 -12.71
C ALA A 97 -2.69 10.10 -13.57
N GLY A 98 -2.55 11.34 -13.10
CA GLY A 98 -2.92 12.54 -13.85
C GLY A 98 -2.13 12.69 -15.15
N VAL A 99 -0.83 12.39 -15.15
CA VAL A 99 0.00 12.42 -16.36
C VAL A 99 -0.46 11.36 -17.37
N HIS A 100 -0.79 10.14 -16.92
CA HIS A 100 -1.36 9.12 -17.82
C HIS A 100 -2.70 9.55 -18.41
N VAL A 101 -3.60 10.11 -17.60
CA VAL A 101 -4.90 10.61 -18.08
C VAL A 101 -4.72 11.70 -19.13
N TRP A 102 -3.76 12.61 -18.94
CA TRP A 102 -3.43 13.64 -19.92
C TRP A 102 -2.97 13.02 -21.25
N ALA A 103 -2.06 12.04 -21.21
CA ALA A 103 -1.59 11.35 -22.41
C ALA A 103 -2.73 10.64 -23.14
N ILE A 104 -3.57 9.89 -22.41
CA ILE A 104 -4.76 9.22 -22.95
C ILE A 104 -5.70 10.24 -23.62
N ALA A 105 -5.99 11.35 -22.96
CA ALA A 105 -6.87 12.38 -23.49
C ALA A 105 -6.31 13.02 -24.76
N THR A 106 -4.99 13.22 -24.83
CA THR A 106 -4.32 13.78 -26.01
C THR A 106 -4.41 12.82 -27.20
N GLU A 107 -4.18 11.52 -26.98
CA GLU A 107 -4.29 10.48 -28.02
C GLU A 107 -5.74 10.29 -28.50
N VAL A 108 -6.74 10.48 -27.63
CA VAL A 108 -8.16 10.38 -28.02
C VAL A 108 -8.67 11.62 -28.76
N ALA A 109 -8.07 12.78 -28.51
CA ALA A 109 -8.47 14.04 -29.15
C ALA A 109 -7.86 14.25 -30.54
N SER A 110 -6.83 13.49 -30.91
CA SER A 110 -6.17 13.50 -32.22
C SER A 110 -6.84 12.57 -33.22
#